data_AF-A0A7V5N8Y9-F1
#
_entry.id   AF-A0A7V5N8Y9-F1
#
_cell.length_a   1.000
_cell.length_b   1.000
_cell.length_c   1.000
_cell.angle_alpha   90.00
_cell.angle_beta   90.00
_cell.angle_gamma   90.00
#
_symmetry.space_group_name_H-M   'P 1'
#
loop_
_entity.id
_entity.type
_entity.pdbx_description
1 polymer ?
#
loop_
_entity_poly.entity_id
_entity_poly.type
_entity_poly.pdbx_seq_one_letter_code
_entity_poly.pdbx_strand_id
1 'polypeptide(L)'
;MTLIGYDLRRTRTAGIFASTALFCFHFLMAYVYRALTNSLAGGPAVFTRFIPKQIQAFLGVDRLAPDSIEGFLALVYQHPFVLIVVAGLVISCCSELLAGRLERLTIVHLLSRPLCRAWLPLSAQLVTL
;
A
#
# COMPACT_ATOMS: atom_id res chain seq x y z
N MET A 1 -3.66 -23.13 -16.18
CA MET A 1 -2.91 -22.84 -14.93
C MET A 1 -1.47 -22.33 -15.16
N THR A 2 -0.88 -22.49 -16.34
CA THR A 2 0.50 -22.07 -16.65
C THR A 2 0.71 -20.54 -16.73
N LEU A 3 -0.30 -19.78 -17.17
CA LEU A 3 -0.23 -18.31 -17.27
C LEU A 3 -0.12 -17.61 -15.90
N ILE A 4 -0.91 -18.05 -14.91
CA ILE A 4 -0.90 -17.48 -13.55
C ILE A 4 0.47 -17.68 -12.89
N GLY A 5 1.11 -18.83 -13.10
CA GLY A 5 2.44 -19.11 -12.56
C GLY A 5 3.56 -18.28 -13.20
N TYR A 6 3.41 -17.84 -14.45
CA TYR A 6 4.36 -16.96 -15.11
C TYR A 6 4.24 -15.52 -14.59
N ASP A 7 3.01 -14.99 -14.48
CA ASP A 7 2.76 -13.64 -13.97
C ASP A 7 3.18 -13.51 -12.50
N LEU A 8 2.96 -14.54 -11.68
CA LEU A 8 3.45 -14.60 -10.30
C LEU A 8 4.98 -14.58 -10.21
N ARG A 9 5.69 -15.26 -11.12
CA ARG A 9 7.17 -15.27 -11.12
C ARG A 9 7.75 -13.92 -11.52
N ARG A 10 7.08 -13.21 -12.43
CA ARG A 10 7.50 -11.89 -12.93
C ARG A 10 7.31 -10.80 -11.87
N THR A 11 6.18 -10.81 -11.18
CA THR A 11 5.87 -9.88 -10.08
C THR A 11 6.59 -10.20 -8.77
N ARG A 12 7.17 -11.41 -8.66
CA ARG A 12 7.85 -11.88 -7.45
C ARG A 12 8.99 -10.98 -7.01
N THR A 13 9.81 -10.49 -7.94
CA THR A 13 10.97 -9.64 -7.61
C THR A 13 10.52 -8.32 -7.02
N ALA A 14 9.54 -7.65 -7.64
CA ALA A 14 8.94 -6.43 -7.10
C ALA A 14 8.30 -6.66 -5.72
N GLY A 15 7.59 -7.77 -5.54
CA GLY A 15 7.02 -8.16 -4.25
C GLY A 15 8.09 -8.40 -3.17
N ILE A 16 9.19 -9.06 -3.51
CA ILE A 16 10.34 -9.26 -2.61
C ILE A 16 10.95 -7.91 -2.23
N PHE A 17 11.26 -7.05 -3.20
CA PHE A 17 11.83 -5.73 -2.92
C PHE A 17 10.91 -4.88 -2.03
N ALA A 18 9.61 -4.83 -2.32
CA ALA A 18 8.66 -4.11 -1.49
C ALA A 18 8.57 -4.68 -0.06
N SER A 19 8.54 -6.01 0.07
CA SER A 19 8.52 -6.68 1.38
C SER A 19 9.80 -6.41 2.17
N THR A 20 10.97 -6.48 1.53
CA THR A 20 12.26 -6.15 2.15
C THR A 20 12.32 -4.68 2.56
N ALA A 21 11.86 -3.77 1.69
CA ALA A 21 11.82 -2.35 2.00
C ALA A 21 10.92 -2.04 3.21
N LEU A 22 9.72 -2.63 3.24
CA LEU A 22 8.82 -2.51 4.39
C LEU A 22 9.43 -3.12 5.65
N PHE A 23 10.06 -4.29 5.56
CA PHE A 23 10.72 -4.92 6.72
C PHE A 23 11.84 -4.05 7.27
N CYS A 24 12.76 -3.57 6.43
CA CYS A 24 13.85 -2.69 6.84
C CYS A 24 13.33 -1.39 7.47
N PHE A 25 12.27 -0.82 6.90
CA PHE A 25 11.63 0.37 7.45
C PHE A 25 11.01 0.12 8.83
N HIS A 26 10.24 -0.95 9.01
CA HIS A 26 9.65 -1.28 10.31
C HIS A 26 10.71 -1.61 11.36
N PHE A 27 11.77 -2.32 10.95
CA PHE A 27 12.92 -2.58 11.81
C PHE A 27 13.56 -1.28 12.28
N LEU A 28 13.85 -0.35 11.35
CA LEU A 28 14.39 0.97 11.68
C LEU A 28 13.44 1.74 12.61
N MET A 29 12.15 1.75 12.34
CA MET A 29 11.16 2.45 13.17
C MET A 29 11.06 1.89 14.59
N ALA A 30 11.32 0.58 14.79
CA ALA A 30 11.41 0.01 16.13
C ALA A 30 12.63 0.56 16.92
N TYR A 31 13.77 0.75 16.25
CA TYR A 31 14.93 1.42 16.88
C TYR A 31 14.63 2.89 17.16
N VAL A 32 13.99 3.60 16.23
CA VAL A 32 13.58 4.99 16.41
C VAL A 32 12.66 5.10 17.61
N TYR A 33 11.64 4.26 17.73
CA TYR A 33 10.74 4.24 18.89
C TYR A 33 11.52 4.16 20.20
N ARG A 34 12.40 3.16 20.31
CA ARG A 34 13.22 2.93 21.51
C ARG A 34 14.15 4.11 21.81
N ALA A 35 14.75 4.71 20.78
CA ALA A 35 15.59 5.90 20.95
C ALA A 35 14.77 7.09 21.46
N LEU A 36 13.57 7.32 20.90
CA LEU A 36 12.68 8.39 21.32
C LEU A 36 12.20 8.20 22.76
N THR A 37 11.84 6.98 23.16
CA THR A 37 11.41 6.73 24.55
C THR A 37 12.53 6.95 25.56
N ASN A 38 13.77 6.62 25.21
CA ASN A 38 14.90 6.70 26.13
C ASN A 38 15.59 8.07 26.16
N SER A 39 15.52 8.87 25.09
CA SER A 39 16.32 10.09 24.92
C SER A 39 15.50 11.39 24.98
N LEU A 40 14.18 11.36 24.78
CA LEU A 40 13.33 12.55 24.76
C LEU A 40 12.38 12.58 25.96
N ALA A 41 12.45 13.66 26.73
CA ALA A 41 11.47 13.96 27.77
C ALA A 41 10.10 14.20 27.11
N GLY A 42 9.21 13.21 27.22
CA GLY A 42 7.89 13.20 26.58
C GLY A 42 7.77 12.25 25.37
N GLY A 43 8.79 11.46 25.06
CA GLY A 43 8.68 10.33 24.13
C GLY A 43 8.23 10.68 22.71
N PRO A 44 7.61 9.73 21.99
CA PRO A 44 7.11 9.94 20.64
C PRO A 44 6.01 11.02 20.53
N ALA A 45 5.27 11.32 21.61
CA ALA A 45 4.28 12.40 21.62
C ALA A 45 4.86 13.80 21.37
N VAL A 46 6.17 13.99 21.52
CA VAL A 46 6.80 15.28 21.18
C VAL A 46 6.58 15.64 19.71
N PHE A 47 6.50 14.65 18.81
CA PHE A 47 6.30 14.91 17.39
C PHE A 47 4.92 15.43 17.03
N THR A 48 3.89 15.05 17.79
CA THR A 48 2.53 15.54 17.52
C THR A 48 2.42 17.03 17.75
N ARG A 49 3.25 17.63 18.62
CA ARG A 49 3.29 19.08 18.84
C ARG A 49 3.71 19.88 17.61
N PHE A 50 4.46 19.27 16.69
CA PHE A 50 4.91 19.92 15.45
C PHE A 50 3.89 19.79 14.31
N ILE A 51 2.87 18.95 14.47
CA ILE A 51 1.81 18.79 13.48
C ILE A 51 0.72 19.85 13.76
N PRO A 52 0.33 20.68 12.78
CA PRO A 52 -0.81 21.60 12.94
C PRO A 52 -2.09 20.85 13.32
N LYS A 53 -2.90 21.42 14.23
CA LYS A 53 -4.13 20.76 14.75
C LYS A 53 -5.11 20.33 13.66
N GLN A 54 -5.19 21.08 12.57
CA GLN A 54 -6.05 20.75 11.42
C GLN A 54 -5.59 19.48 10.70
N ILE A 55 -4.27 19.29 10.60
CA ILE A 55 -3.67 18.11 9.98
C ILE A 55 -3.79 16.91 10.91
N GLN A 56 -3.61 17.12 12.22
CA GLN A 56 -3.86 16.06 13.20
C GLN A 56 -5.29 15.53 13.04
N ALA A 57 -6.29 16.42 13.00
CA ALA A 57 -7.70 16.03 12.98
C ALA A 57 -8.07 15.29 11.69
N PHE A 58 -7.48 15.71 10.57
CA PHE A 58 -7.64 15.01 9.28
C PHE A 58 -7.01 13.61 9.31
N LEU A 59 -5.82 13.47 9.89
CA LEU A 59 -5.10 12.20 10.00
C LEU A 59 -5.59 11.34 11.19
N GLY A 60 -6.48 11.87 12.02
CA GLY A 60 -6.97 11.23 13.24
C GLY A 60 -5.94 11.15 14.38
N VAL A 61 -4.80 11.85 14.28
CA VAL A 61 -3.67 11.75 15.21
C VAL A 61 -4.03 12.22 16.62
N ASP A 62 -4.98 13.15 16.76
CA ASP A 62 -5.53 13.62 18.05
C ASP A 62 -6.32 12.54 18.81
N ARG A 63 -6.71 11.45 18.15
CA ARG A 63 -7.34 10.29 18.78
C ARG A 63 -6.36 9.17 19.10
N LEU A 64 -5.11 9.28 18.63
CA LEU A 64 -4.06 8.31 18.89
C LEU A 64 -3.33 8.67 20.17
N ALA A 65 -2.93 7.65 20.93
CA ALA A 65 -1.97 7.79 22.03
C ALA A 65 -0.55 7.49 21.48
N PRO A 66 0.18 8.48 20.93
CA PRO A 66 1.48 8.24 20.28
C PRO A 66 2.55 7.68 21.21
N ASP A 67 2.39 7.85 22.52
CA ASP A 67 3.28 7.27 23.54
C ASP A 67 3.05 5.77 23.77
N SER A 68 1.93 5.24 23.27
CA SER A 68 1.68 3.80 23.26
C SER A 68 2.28 3.17 22.00
N ILE A 69 2.64 1.89 22.09
CA ILE A 69 3.17 1.12 20.96
C ILE A 69 2.15 1.10 19.80
N GLU A 70 0.87 0.97 20.13
CA GLU A 70 -0.22 0.95 19.13
C GLU A 70 -0.35 2.28 18.41
N GLY A 71 -0.29 3.41 19.13
CA GLY A 71 -0.34 4.73 18.53
C GLY A 71 0.88 5.05 17.67
N PHE A 72 2.06 4.62 18.11
CA PHE A 72 3.27 4.74 17.30
C PHE A 72 3.20 3.91 16.02
N LEU A 73 2.74 2.66 16.09
CA LEU A 73 2.56 1.81 14.91
C LEU A 73 1.55 2.40 13.93
N ALA A 74 0.43 2.92 14.43
CA ALA A 74 -0.55 3.58 13.56
C ALA A 74 0.05 4.80 12.84
N LEU A 75 0.91 5.57 13.51
CA LEU A 75 1.66 6.67 12.88
C LEU A 75 2.67 6.16 11.83
N VAL A 76 3.34 5.03 12.09
CA VAL A 76 4.24 4.36 11.15
C VAL A 76 3.50 3.92 9.89
N TYR A 77 2.28 3.39 10.01
CA TYR A 77 1.47 2.99 8.85
C TYR A 77 0.95 4.17 8.02
N GLN A 78 0.74 5.33 8.64
CA GLN A 78 0.41 6.58 7.95
C GLN A 78 1.64 7.24 7.31
N HIS A 79 2.85 6.71 7.54
CA HIS A 79 4.07 7.30 7.02
C HIS A 79 4.08 7.26 5.47
N PRO A 80 4.44 8.36 4.78
CA PRO A 80 4.42 8.44 3.32
C PRO A 80 5.18 7.30 2.63
N PHE A 81 6.29 6.86 3.22
CA PHE A 81 7.05 5.72 2.73
C PHE A 81 6.21 4.44 2.61
N VAL A 82 5.45 4.08 3.66
CA VAL A 82 4.62 2.87 3.66
C VAL A 82 3.53 2.99 2.62
N LEU A 83 2.86 4.15 2.57
CA LEU A 83 1.81 4.44 1.59
C LEU A 83 2.34 4.33 0.15
N ILE A 84 3.50 4.91 -0.14
CA ILE A 84 4.12 4.86 -1.48
C ILE A 84 4.48 3.43 -1.86
N VAL A 85 5.06 2.64 -0.94
CA VAL A 85 5.46 1.26 -1.26
C VAL A 85 4.24 0.39 -1.51
N VAL A 86 3.20 0.49 -0.67
CA VAL A 86 1.98 -0.30 -0.80
C VAL A 86 1.18 0.13 -2.04
N ALA A 87 0.90 1.42 -2.19
CA ALA A 87 0.18 1.94 -3.35
C ALA A 87 0.97 1.70 -4.64
N GLY A 88 2.27 1.92 -4.63
CA GLY A 88 3.16 1.67 -5.76
C GLY A 88 3.17 0.20 -6.19
N LEU A 89 3.15 -0.74 -5.25
CA LEU A 89 3.04 -2.16 -5.57
C LEU A 89 1.68 -2.52 -6.18
N VAL A 90 0.58 -1.99 -5.64
CA VAL A 90 -0.76 -2.19 -6.20
C VAL A 90 -0.84 -1.61 -7.62
N ILE A 91 -0.42 -0.36 -7.80
CA ILE A 91 -0.41 0.33 -9.10
C ILE A 91 0.46 -0.43 -10.10
N SER A 92 1.65 -0.88 -9.70
CA SER A 92 2.56 -1.62 -10.57
C SER A 92 1.96 -2.96 -11.00
N CYS A 93 1.35 -3.69 -10.07
CA CYS A 93 0.69 -4.96 -10.36
C CYS A 93 -0.51 -4.77 -11.32
N CYS A 94 -1.36 -3.78 -11.06
CA CYS A 94 -2.48 -3.45 -11.93
C CYS A 94 -2.01 -2.97 -13.32
N SER A 95 -0.98 -2.13 -13.37
CA SER A 95 -0.44 -1.60 -14.62
C SER A 95 0.22 -2.67 -15.46
N GLU A 96 0.95 -3.61 -14.85
CA GLU A 96 1.58 -4.72 -15.57
C GLU A 96 0.53 -5.67 -16.17
N LEU A 97 -0.56 -5.93 -15.45
CA LEU A 97 -1.70 -6.70 -15.95
C LEU A 97 -2.39 -6.01 -17.14
N LEU A 98 -2.53 -4.68 -17.10
CA LEU A 98 -3.19 -3.91 -18.17
C LEU A 98 -2.28 -3.75 -19.39
N ALA A 99 -1.06 -3.23 -19.19
CA ALA A 99 -0.09 -2.94 -20.24
C ALA A 99 0.44 -4.22 -20.89
N GLY A 100 0.70 -5.27 -20.10
CA GLY A 100 1.15 -6.57 -20.61
C GLY A 100 0.12 -7.25 -21.50
N ARG A 101 -1.18 -6.98 -21.33
CA ARG A 101 -2.25 -7.48 -22.21
C ARG A 101 -2.44 -6.63 -23.47
N LEU A 102 -2.06 -5.36 -23.40
CA LEU A 102 -2.10 -4.41 -24.51
C LEU A 102 -0.95 -4.65 -25.49
N GLU A 103 0.28 -4.80 -24.98
CA GLU A 103 1.46 -5.14 -25.79
C GLU A 103 1.34 -6.51 -26.48
N ARG A 104 0.70 -7.49 -25.83
CA ARG A 104 0.55 -8.84 -26.37
C ARG A 104 -0.64 -9.01 -27.32
N LEU A 105 -1.33 -7.92 -27.70
CA LEU A 105 -2.57 -7.91 -28.50
C LEU A 105 -3.67 -8.86 -27.97
N THR A 106 -3.53 -9.35 -26.74
CA THR A 106 -4.45 -10.33 -26.15
C THR A 106 -5.79 -9.67 -25.84
N ILE A 107 -5.82 -8.35 -25.65
CA ILE A 107 -7.05 -7.56 -25.58
C ILE A 107 -7.93 -7.75 -26.81
N VAL A 108 -7.35 -7.77 -28.02
CA VAL A 108 -8.11 -7.98 -29.26
C VAL A 108 -8.70 -9.38 -29.30
N HIS A 109 -7.94 -10.40 -28.87
CA HIS A 109 -8.44 -11.77 -28.73
C HIS A 109 -9.46 -11.97 -27.60
N LEU A 110 -9.38 -11.17 -26.54
CA LEU A 110 -10.34 -11.20 -25.44
C LEU A 110 -11.66 -10.54 -25.87
N LEU A 111 -11.58 -9.43 -26.60
CA LEU A 111 -12.71 -8.67 -27.16
C LEU A 111 -13.36 -9.36 -28.36
N SER A 112 -12.62 -10.18 -29.11
CA SER A 112 -13.15 -10.95 -30.24
C SER A 112 -13.86 -12.24 -29.82
N ARG A 113 -13.77 -12.63 -28.55
CA ARG A 113 -14.53 -13.78 -28.02
C ARG A 113 -15.96 -13.34 -27.71
N PRO A 114 -16.97 -14.16 -28.04
CA PRO A 114 -18.35 -13.84 -27.69
C PRO A 114 -18.44 -13.67 -26.17
N LEU A 115 -18.79 -12.46 -25.74
CA LEU A 115 -19.02 -12.14 -24.33
C LEU A 115 -20.15 -13.03 -23.81
N CYS A 116 -19.84 -13.87 -22.83
CA CYS A 116 -20.83 -14.69 -22.17
C CYS A 116 -21.82 -13.75 -21.45
N ARG A 117 -23.14 -13.92 -21.66
CA ARG A 117 -24.19 -12.98 -21.22
C ARG A 117 -24.15 -12.63 -19.73
N ALA A 118 -23.53 -13.48 -18.89
CA ALA A 118 -23.32 -13.24 -17.47
C ALA A 118 -22.33 -12.10 -17.13
N TRP A 119 -21.47 -11.68 -18.05
CA TRP A 119 -20.48 -10.62 -17.81
C TRP A 119 -21.06 -9.20 -17.95
N LEU A 120 -22.17 -9.04 -18.69
CA LEU A 120 -22.88 -7.77 -18.88
C LEU A 120 -23.43 -7.15 -17.59
N PRO A 121 -24.14 -7.89 -16.71
CA PRO A 121 -24.62 -7.31 -15.45
C PRO A 121 -23.48 -7.00 -14.48
N LEU A 122 -22.40 -7.80 -14.48
CA LEU A 122 -21.23 -7.59 -13.60
C LEU A 122 -20.44 -6.34 -13.97
N SER A 123 -20.25 -6.06 -15.27
CA SER A 123 -19.59 -4.83 -15.70
C SER A 123 -20.48 -3.60 -15.45
N ALA A 124 -21.79 -3.72 -15.61
CA ALA A 124 -22.73 -2.65 -15.29
C ALA A 124 -22.67 -2.24 -13.81
N GLN A 125 -22.62 -3.21 -12.89
CA GLN A 125 -22.54 -2.95 -11.45
C GLN A 125 -21.25 -2.26 -11.03
N LEU A 126 -20.12 -2.55 -11.68
CA LEU A 126 -18.81 -1.93 -11.41
C LEU A 126 -18.71 -0.47 -11.89
N VAL A 127 -19.54 -0.05 -12.84
CA VAL A 127 -19.54 1.34 -13.36
C VAL A 127 -20.52 2.24 -12.60
N THR A 128 -21.54 1.64 -11.97
CA THR A 128 -22.55 2.36 -11.19
C THR A 128 -22.22 2.50 -9.69
N LEU A 129 -21.12 1.91 -9.23
CA LEU A 129 -20.53 2.12 -7.90
C LEU A 129 -19.48 3.21 -7.97
#